data_AF-A0A2M7L1B3-F1
#
_entry.id   AF-A0A2M7L1B3-F1
#
_cell.length_a   1.000
_cell.length_b   1.000
_cell.length_c   1.000
_cell.angle_alpha   90.00
_cell.angle_beta   90.00
_cell.angle_gamma   90.00
#
_symmetry.space_group_name_H-M   'P 1'
#
loop_
_entity.id
_entity.type
_entity.pdbx_description
1 polymer ?
#
loop_
_entity_poly.entity_id
_entity_poly.type
_entity_poly.pdbx_seq_one_letter_code
_entity_poly.pdbx_strand_id
1 'polypeptide(L)'
;MYSYPSRVYNTVLGGFMSNAGVDNVVENNVFVNGQKSQVYFNPWNKFPTSGSRCERNVVASRGKSADLYRLNRFEDSFVHFERNLVWADGQKPNVGGVPGLTRRDSWEGWLKRGQDQGSEVADPQFVDPAKGDYRLKPTSPAFRLGFKAIDLSTIGNYADPDRRTWPRPEVPVVRDEVDYAPTVSPATQPALRDYEDYAVGEPERGAHVGNKDAGTALVTDETAAGGKHSLKFTDAAGLGQNFLPYITYPFELESGALRMAFDLRWETGALMALDWRDDPYNYNMGPNLTTSADGWLSANGKRMLQLPVGRWVHLEILCALGPQATGKYDLTLKLPDAEPQVFKEVACSPKFETLNCIVFMAVGEAPAVFYVDHLALRPEAAENK
;
A
#
# COMPACT_ATOMS: atom_id res chain seq x y z
N MET A 1 -3.57 -30.51 0.64
CA MET A 1 -3.88 -30.57 -0.82
C MET A 1 -2.57 -30.46 -1.60
N TYR A 2 -2.47 -31.05 -2.80
CA TYR A 2 -1.28 -30.93 -3.67
C TYR A 2 -1.62 -30.05 -4.88
N SER A 3 -0.78 -29.06 -5.21
CA SER A 3 -0.89 -28.39 -6.50
C SER A 3 -0.35 -29.30 -7.59
N TYR A 4 -1.10 -29.51 -8.67
CA TYR A 4 -0.51 -30.11 -9.87
C TYR A 4 0.39 -29.11 -10.57
N PRO A 5 1.52 -29.56 -11.19
CA PRO A 5 2.41 -28.69 -11.93
C PRO A 5 1.65 -27.86 -12.96
N SER A 6 1.79 -26.54 -12.88
CA SER A 6 1.03 -25.62 -13.73
C SER A 6 1.88 -24.43 -14.17
N ARG A 7 1.41 -23.75 -15.22
CA ARG A 7 1.94 -22.44 -15.63
C ARG A 7 0.79 -21.44 -15.62
N VAL A 8 0.91 -20.44 -14.77
CA VAL A 8 -0.13 -19.43 -14.58
C VAL A 8 0.50 -18.07 -14.79
N TYR A 9 -0.07 -17.31 -15.71
CA TYR A 9 0.42 -15.99 -16.05
C TYR A 9 -0.72 -15.04 -16.35
N ASN A 10 -0.44 -13.73 -16.32
CA ASN A 10 -1.41 -12.68 -16.60
C ASN A 10 -2.64 -12.79 -15.71
N THR A 11 -2.41 -12.71 -14.39
CA THR A 11 -3.47 -12.69 -13.37
C THR A 11 -3.46 -11.37 -12.61
N VAL A 12 -4.48 -11.09 -11.80
CA VAL A 12 -4.52 -9.85 -10.99
C VAL A 12 -3.91 -10.05 -9.61
N LEU A 13 -4.31 -11.10 -8.89
CA LEU A 13 -4.01 -11.34 -7.47
C LEU A 13 -3.23 -12.66 -7.24
N GLY A 14 -2.26 -12.97 -8.10
CA GLY A 14 -1.47 -14.19 -8.01
C GLY A 14 -1.88 -15.29 -8.97
N GLY A 15 -0.92 -16.13 -9.36
CA GLY A 15 -1.13 -17.39 -10.06
C GLY A 15 -1.54 -18.54 -9.13
N PHE A 16 -1.42 -18.33 -7.81
CA PHE A 16 -1.94 -19.20 -6.77
C PHE A 16 -2.50 -18.37 -5.61
N MET A 17 -3.68 -18.76 -5.11
CA MET A 17 -4.28 -18.18 -3.91
C MET A 17 -4.72 -19.28 -2.94
N SER A 18 -4.37 -19.15 -1.66
CA SER A 18 -4.89 -20.00 -0.59
C SER A 18 -5.57 -19.18 0.50
N ASN A 19 -6.83 -19.52 0.82
CA ASN A 19 -7.61 -18.87 1.88
C ASN A 19 -7.69 -19.67 3.19
N ALA A 20 -7.35 -20.96 3.16
CA ALA A 20 -7.35 -21.86 4.31
C ALA A 20 -6.69 -23.20 3.96
N GLY A 21 -6.53 -24.07 4.96
CA GLY A 21 -6.16 -25.46 4.79
C GLY A 21 -4.86 -25.83 5.50
N VAL A 22 -4.67 -27.13 5.69
CA VAL A 22 -3.55 -27.69 6.44
C VAL A 22 -2.69 -28.56 5.52
N ASP A 23 -1.38 -28.48 5.69
CA ASP A 23 -0.38 -29.31 4.99
C ASP A 23 -0.55 -29.29 3.47
N ASN A 24 -0.84 -28.12 2.90
CA ASN A 24 -0.87 -27.96 1.46
C ASN A 24 0.56 -27.97 0.90
N VAL A 25 0.76 -28.57 -0.26
CA VAL A 25 2.03 -28.53 -0.97
C VAL A 25 1.82 -27.85 -2.30
N VAL A 26 2.46 -26.69 -2.45
CA VAL A 26 2.51 -25.90 -3.68
C VAL A 26 3.89 -26.06 -4.24
N GLU A 27 4.05 -26.93 -5.24
CA GLU A 27 5.36 -27.21 -5.81
C GLU A 27 5.36 -27.34 -7.32
N ASN A 28 6.54 -27.11 -7.91
CA ASN A 28 6.80 -27.35 -9.32
C ASN A 28 5.88 -26.55 -10.27
N ASN A 29 5.53 -25.32 -9.88
CA ASN A 29 4.74 -24.40 -10.67
C ASN A 29 5.57 -23.26 -11.25
N VAL A 30 5.04 -22.61 -12.29
CA VAL A 30 5.55 -21.37 -12.87
C VAL A 30 4.49 -20.30 -12.73
N PHE A 31 4.71 -19.31 -11.85
CA PHE A 31 3.83 -18.18 -11.60
C PHE A 31 4.48 -16.90 -12.13
N VAL A 32 3.88 -16.25 -13.13
CA VAL A 32 4.52 -15.16 -13.86
C VAL A 32 3.58 -13.99 -14.14
N ASN A 33 4.05 -12.75 -13.99
CA ASN A 33 3.33 -11.54 -14.44
C ASN A 33 1.92 -11.36 -13.86
N GLY A 34 1.70 -11.74 -12.61
CA GLY A 34 0.56 -11.25 -11.83
C GLY A 34 0.67 -9.74 -11.60
N GLN A 35 -0.45 -9.02 -11.76
CA GLN A 35 -0.49 -7.55 -11.71
C GLN A 35 -0.12 -7.00 -10.32
N LYS A 36 -0.67 -7.58 -9.25
CA LYS A 36 -0.41 -7.13 -7.86
C LYS A 36 0.46 -8.10 -7.08
N SER A 37 0.32 -9.40 -7.30
CA SER A 37 1.12 -10.43 -6.65
C SER A 37 1.28 -11.67 -7.52
N GLN A 38 2.27 -12.53 -7.23
CA GLN A 38 2.46 -13.82 -7.93
C GLN A 38 1.90 -15.01 -7.14
N VAL A 39 2.08 -15.00 -5.83
CA VAL A 39 1.51 -15.99 -4.90
C VAL A 39 0.80 -15.23 -3.79
N TYR A 40 -0.40 -15.68 -3.43
CA TYR A 40 -1.22 -15.02 -2.42
C TYR A 40 -1.71 -16.00 -1.35
N PHE A 41 -1.28 -15.77 -0.11
CA PHE A 41 -1.87 -16.39 1.06
C PHE A 41 -2.78 -15.39 1.77
N ASN A 42 -4.07 -15.71 1.86
CA ASN A 42 -5.07 -14.87 2.53
C ASN A 42 -5.89 -15.69 3.54
N PRO A 43 -5.27 -16.15 4.65
CA PRO A 43 -5.91 -17.01 5.65
C PRO A 43 -7.17 -16.37 6.23
N TRP A 44 -8.28 -17.11 6.24
CA TRP A 44 -9.52 -16.68 6.89
C TRP A 44 -9.60 -17.15 8.34
N ASN A 45 -9.93 -16.23 9.25
CA ASN A 45 -9.94 -16.48 10.71
C ASN A 45 -10.81 -17.68 11.14
N LYS A 46 -11.86 -18.01 10.38
CA LYS A 46 -12.81 -19.08 10.71
C LYS A 46 -12.33 -20.49 10.32
N PHE A 47 -11.19 -20.62 9.64
CA PHE A 47 -10.71 -21.91 9.15
C PHE A 47 -9.26 -22.18 9.55
N PRO A 48 -8.90 -23.44 9.82
CA PRO A 48 -7.54 -23.81 10.17
C PRO A 48 -6.59 -23.55 8.99
N THR A 49 -5.43 -22.99 9.29
CA THR A 49 -4.34 -22.76 8.34
C THR A 49 -3.02 -23.10 9.02
N SER A 50 -2.31 -24.13 8.55
CA SER A 50 -1.01 -24.52 9.10
C SER A 50 -0.24 -25.47 8.18
N GLY A 51 1.08 -25.55 8.36
CA GLY A 51 1.94 -26.61 7.83
C GLY A 51 2.07 -26.64 6.30
N SER A 52 1.57 -25.62 5.60
CA SER A 52 1.67 -25.58 4.15
C SER A 52 3.12 -25.35 3.69
N ARG A 53 3.47 -25.82 2.51
CA ARG A 53 4.79 -25.68 1.89
C ARG A 53 4.64 -25.09 0.50
N CYS A 54 5.41 -24.05 0.19
CA CYS A 54 5.50 -23.45 -1.13
C CYS A 54 6.95 -23.58 -1.61
N GLU A 55 7.24 -24.63 -2.38
CA GLU A 55 8.61 -25.06 -2.64
C GLU A 55 8.89 -25.43 -4.09
N ARG A 56 10.14 -25.26 -4.55
CA ARG A 56 10.55 -25.65 -5.92
C ARG A 56 9.68 -25.03 -7.02
N ASN A 57 9.19 -23.81 -6.83
CA ASN A 57 8.44 -23.07 -7.84
C ASN A 57 9.34 -22.05 -8.53
N VAL A 58 8.95 -21.64 -9.74
CA VAL A 58 9.47 -20.44 -10.41
C VAL A 58 8.45 -19.32 -10.22
N VAL A 59 8.85 -18.24 -9.56
CA VAL A 59 7.98 -17.11 -9.23
C VAL A 59 8.60 -15.83 -9.77
N ALA A 60 8.01 -15.26 -10.80
CA ALA A 60 8.56 -14.12 -11.51
C ALA A 60 7.56 -12.97 -11.65
N SER A 61 7.97 -11.74 -11.34
CA SER A 61 7.21 -10.52 -11.61
C SER A 61 7.96 -9.60 -12.58
N ARG A 62 7.26 -8.60 -13.13
CA ARG A 62 7.87 -7.52 -13.96
C ARG A 62 8.54 -6.42 -13.11
N GLY A 63 8.87 -6.70 -11.85
CA GLY A 63 9.38 -5.69 -10.89
C GLY A 63 8.32 -4.65 -10.46
N LYS A 64 8.77 -3.59 -9.78
CA LYS A 64 7.98 -2.42 -9.31
C LYS A 64 7.11 -2.67 -8.07
N SER A 65 5.84 -2.28 -8.12
CA SER A 65 4.85 -2.34 -7.02
C SER A 65 4.29 -3.74 -6.78
N ALA A 66 4.49 -4.71 -7.67
CA ALA A 66 3.97 -6.07 -7.51
C ALA A 66 4.76 -6.87 -6.46
N ASP A 67 4.04 -7.58 -5.59
CA ASP A 67 4.63 -8.49 -4.60
C ASP A 67 4.98 -9.83 -5.27
N LEU A 68 6.10 -10.47 -4.90
CA LEU A 68 6.25 -11.89 -5.22
C LEU A 68 5.24 -12.70 -4.42
N TYR A 69 5.23 -12.46 -3.11
CA TYR A 69 4.32 -13.10 -2.18
C TYR A 69 3.50 -12.05 -1.44
N ARG A 70 2.18 -12.22 -1.44
CA ARG A 70 1.26 -11.42 -0.63
C ARG A 70 0.70 -12.29 0.49
N LEU A 71 0.83 -11.82 1.73
CA LEU A 71 0.32 -12.49 2.93
C LEU A 71 -0.55 -11.49 3.71
N ASN A 72 -1.87 -11.52 3.55
CA ASN A 72 -2.72 -10.56 4.30
C ASN A 72 -2.70 -10.79 5.82
N ARG A 73 -2.38 -12.02 6.22
CA ARG A 73 -2.09 -12.42 7.59
C ARG A 73 -1.00 -13.47 7.52
N PHE A 74 -0.05 -13.39 8.44
CA PHE A 74 1.07 -14.33 8.49
C PHE A 74 1.41 -14.72 9.92
N GLU A 75 1.58 -16.02 10.12
CA GLU A 75 2.24 -16.64 11.26
C GLU A 75 3.20 -17.69 10.68
N ASP A 76 4.34 -17.92 11.34
CA ASP A 76 5.37 -18.84 10.83
C ASP A 76 4.84 -20.27 10.65
N SER A 77 3.79 -20.64 11.39
CA SER A 77 3.14 -21.96 11.30
C SER A 77 2.27 -22.15 10.07
N PHE A 78 1.89 -21.07 9.35
CA PHE A 78 0.90 -21.14 8.26
C PHE A 78 1.49 -21.78 7.01
N VAL A 79 2.63 -21.28 6.57
CA VAL A 79 3.30 -21.70 5.35
C VAL A 79 4.80 -21.47 5.43
N HIS A 80 5.56 -22.44 4.91
CA HIS A 80 7.00 -22.35 4.71
C HIS A 80 7.34 -22.28 3.22
N PHE A 81 8.18 -21.34 2.85
CA PHE A 81 8.73 -21.21 1.51
C PHE A 81 10.16 -21.71 1.47
N GLU A 82 10.54 -22.46 0.44
CA GLU A 82 11.90 -22.99 0.31
C GLU A 82 12.23 -23.40 -1.13
N ARG A 83 13.51 -23.27 -1.51
CA ARG A 83 14.03 -23.71 -2.82
C ARG A 83 13.23 -23.20 -4.03
N ASN A 84 12.65 -22.00 -3.94
CA ASN A 84 11.99 -21.34 -5.06
C ASN A 84 13.02 -20.56 -5.89
N LEU A 85 12.83 -20.52 -7.20
CA LEU A 85 13.50 -19.54 -8.04
C LEU A 85 12.63 -18.29 -8.09
N VAL A 86 13.16 -17.17 -7.61
CA VAL A 86 12.44 -15.91 -7.52
C VAL A 86 13.07 -14.84 -8.41
N TRP A 87 12.23 -14.05 -9.09
CA TRP A 87 12.72 -12.99 -9.99
C TRP A 87 11.78 -11.80 -10.02
N ALA A 88 12.31 -10.60 -9.80
CA ALA A 88 11.55 -9.35 -9.88
C ALA A 88 12.14 -8.40 -10.93
N ASP A 89 12.47 -8.94 -12.10
CA ASP A 89 13.01 -8.19 -13.24
C ASP A 89 14.26 -7.37 -12.91
N GLY A 90 15.22 -8.01 -12.24
CA GLY A 90 16.47 -7.38 -11.78
C GLY A 90 16.32 -6.50 -10.54
N GLN A 91 15.10 -6.27 -10.08
CA GLN A 91 14.84 -5.55 -8.84
C GLN A 91 14.85 -6.48 -7.63
N LYS A 92 14.89 -5.88 -6.44
CA LYS A 92 14.75 -6.59 -5.19
C LYS A 92 13.33 -7.17 -5.06
N PRO A 93 13.17 -8.46 -4.74
CA PRO A 93 11.86 -9.03 -4.47
C PRO A 93 11.12 -8.30 -3.35
N ASN A 94 9.79 -8.27 -3.42
CA ASN A 94 8.95 -7.76 -2.32
C ASN A 94 8.03 -8.85 -1.76
N VAL A 95 7.88 -8.86 -0.43
CA VAL A 95 6.92 -9.70 0.30
C VAL A 95 5.97 -8.80 1.08
N GLY A 96 4.69 -8.77 0.69
CA GLY A 96 3.70 -7.88 1.28
C GLY A 96 2.94 -8.50 2.45
N GLY A 97 2.64 -7.68 3.47
CA GLY A 97 1.72 -8.03 4.57
C GLY A 97 2.33 -8.87 5.70
N VAL A 98 3.66 -8.95 5.75
CA VAL A 98 4.37 -9.59 6.87
C VAL A 98 4.50 -8.59 8.04
N PRO A 99 3.96 -8.89 9.24
CA PRO A 99 3.96 -7.95 10.35
C PRO A 99 5.37 -7.48 10.73
N GLY A 100 5.58 -6.17 10.86
CA GLY A 100 6.86 -5.58 11.28
C GLY A 100 7.95 -5.55 10.20
N LEU A 101 7.62 -5.87 8.95
CA LEU A 101 8.50 -5.66 7.80
C LEU A 101 7.92 -4.57 6.90
N THR A 102 8.73 -3.58 6.56
CA THR A 102 8.39 -2.58 5.54
C THR A 102 8.57 -3.18 4.14
N ARG A 103 8.00 -2.54 3.12
CA ARG A 103 8.23 -2.94 1.71
C ARG A 103 9.73 -3.04 1.38
N ARG A 104 10.51 -2.02 1.79
CA ARG A 104 11.94 -1.94 1.53
C ARG A 104 12.73 -3.11 2.10
N ASP A 105 12.46 -3.52 3.34
CA ASP A 105 13.22 -4.56 4.06
C ASP A 105 12.53 -5.93 4.01
N SER A 106 11.43 -6.05 3.27
CA SER A 106 10.57 -7.22 3.29
C SER A 106 11.30 -8.50 2.92
N TRP A 107 12.14 -8.48 1.88
CA TRP A 107 12.85 -9.66 1.41
C TRP A 107 13.93 -10.14 2.39
N GLU A 108 14.81 -9.27 2.89
CA GLU A 108 15.82 -9.70 3.87
C GLU A 108 15.17 -10.06 5.20
N GLY A 109 14.12 -9.34 5.60
CA GLY A 109 13.34 -9.69 6.78
C GLY A 109 12.69 -11.07 6.65
N TRP A 110 12.17 -11.39 5.47
CA TRP A 110 11.61 -12.70 5.13
C TRP A 110 12.67 -13.81 5.23
N LEU A 111 13.84 -13.61 4.62
CA LEU A 111 14.97 -14.55 4.71
C LEU A 111 15.46 -14.72 6.16
N LYS A 112 15.57 -13.63 6.93
CA LYS A 112 15.99 -13.65 8.35
C LYS A 112 15.02 -14.40 9.26
N ARG A 113 13.74 -14.47 8.89
CA ARG A 113 12.73 -15.29 9.57
C ARG A 113 12.86 -16.78 9.26
N GLY A 114 13.83 -17.16 8.42
CA GLY A 114 14.03 -18.54 7.99
C GLY A 114 13.10 -18.98 6.86
N GLN A 115 12.46 -18.04 6.18
CA GLN A 115 11.67 -18.31 4.97
C GLN A 115 12.55 -18.25 3.72
N ASP A 116 12.09 -18.90 2.64
CA ASP A 116 12.82 -19.04 1.37
C ASP A 116 14.23 -19.63 1.52
N GLN A 117 14.41 -20.56 2.47
CA GLN A 117 15.68 -21.26 2.62
C GLN A 117 16.03 -22.04 1.35
N GLY A 118 17.24 -21.82 0.86
CA GLY A 118 17.72 -22.43 -0.38
C GLY A 118 17.05 -21.91 -1.66
N SER A 119 16.22 -20.87 -1.59
CA SER A 119 15.72 -20.16 -2.78
C SER A 119 16.84 -19.33 -3.43
N GLU A 120 16.73 -19.08 -4.74
CA GLU A 120 17.71 -18.30 -5.51
C GLU A 120 17.01 -17.10 -6.16
N VAL A 121 17.62 -15.91 -6.10
CA VAL A 121 17.17 -14.73 -6.86
C VAL A 121 17.93 -14.67 -8.18
N ALA A 122 17.34 -15.12 -9.27
CA ALA A 122 17.98 -15.14 -10.58
C ALA A 122 16.97 -15.18 -11.74
N ASP A 123 17.42 -14.74 -12.92
CA ASP A 123 16.63 -14.81 -14.15
C ASP A 123 16.18 -16.27 -14.42
N PRO A 124 14.86 -16.52 -14.59
CA PRO A 124 14.32 -17.84 -14.94
C PRO A 124 14.80 -18.42 -16.26
N GLN A 125 15.29 -17.59 -17.17
CA GLN A 125 15.70 -17.95 -18.52
C GLN A 125 14.54 -18.56 -19.32
N PHE A 126 13.42 -17.84 -19.37
CA PHE A 126 12.29 -18.22 -20.22
C PHE A 126 12.67 -18.26 -21.72
N VAL A 127 12.01 -19.10 -22.50
CA VAL A 127 12.28 -19.28 -23.93
C VAL A 127 11.88 -18.04 -24.75
N ASP A 128 10.63 -17.59 -24.63
CA ASP A 128 10.13 -16.39 -25.31
C ASP A 128 9.00 -15.73 -24.47
N PRO A 129 9.32 -15.07 -23.35
CA PRO A 129 8.32 -14.50 -22.44
C PRO A 129 7.53 -13.35 -23.09
N ALA A 130 8.06 -12.70 -24.13
CA ALA A 130 7.38 -11.65 -24.89
C ALA A 130 6.18 -12.19 -25.69
N LYS A 131 6.22 -13.47 -26.07
CA LYS A 131 5.10 -14.19 -26.71
C LYS A 131 4.35 -15.12 -25.77
N GLY A 132 4.58 -15.02 -24.46
CA GLY A 132 3.95 -15.87 -23.46
C GLY A 132 4.53 -17.29 -23.35
N ASP A 133 5.69 -17.56 -23.97
CA ASP A 133 6.37 -18.85 -23.84
C ASP A 133 7.27 -18.88 -22.60
N TYR A 134 6.65 -19.25 -21.48
CA TYR A 134 7.30 -19.42 -20.18
C TYR A 134 7.91 -20.81 -19.98
N ARG A 135 8.28 -21.53 -21.06
CA ARG A 135 9.17 -22.69 -20.93
C ARG A 135 10.53 -22.22 -20.42
N LEU A 136 11.19 -23.03 -19.60
CA LEU A 136 12.55 -22.76 -19.14
C LEU A 136 13.57 -23.30 -20.15
N LYS A 137 14.61 -22.52 -20.43
CA LYS A 137 15.79 -23.02 -21.14
C LYS A 137 16.51 -24.09 -20.29
N PRO A 138 17.18 -25.09 -20.88
CA PRO A 138 17.87 -26.15 -20.14
C PRO A 138 18.91 -25.66 -19.11
N THR A 139 19.43 -24.46 -19.30
CA THR A 139 20.40 -23.80 -18.42
C THR A 139 19.78 -23.06 -17.22
N SER A 140 18.45 -23.08 -17.10
CA SER A 140 17.72 -22.35 -16.05
C SER A 140 18.19 -22.78 -14.65
N PRO A 141 18.42 -21.82 -13.73
CA PRO A 141 18.81 -22.12 -12.36
C PRO A 141 17.74 -22.95 -11.59
N ALA A 142 16.48 -22.89 -12.01
CA ALA A 142 15.37 -23.61 -11.38
C ALA A 142 15.66 -25.12 -11.26
N PHE A 143 16.31 -25.72 -12.26
CA PHE A 143 16.59 -27.16 -12.26
C PHE A 143 17.54 -27.58 -11.14
N ARG A 144 18.48 -26.71 -10.74
CA ARG A 144 19.38 -26.98 -9.59
C ARG A 144 18.64 -26.95 -8.26
N LEU A 145 17.53 -26.22 -8.18
CA LEU A 145 16.68 -26.14 -7.00
C LEU A 145 15.69 -27.32 -6.91
N GLY A 146 15.69 -28.21 -7.91
CA GLY A 146 14.82 -29.39 -7.96
C GLY A 146 13.52 -29.19 -8.73
N PHE A 147 13.35 -28.06 -9.44
CA PHE A 147 12.26 -27.90 -10.38
C PHE A 147 12.36 -28.95 -11.51
N LYS A 148 11.23 -29.52 -11.90
CA LYS A 148 11.09 -30.47 -13.00
C LYS A 148 10.34 -29.80 -14.14
N ALA A 149 10.87 -29.92 -15.35
CA ALA A 149 10.23 -29.38 -16.54
C ALA A 149 8.78 -29.91 -16.63
N ILE A 150 7.84 -28.98 -16.75
CA ILE A 150 6.42 -29.30 -16.82
C ILE A 150 6.10 -29.71 -18.26
N ASP A 151 5.61 -30.95 -18.42
CA ASP A 151 5.05 -31.44 -19.67
C ASP A 151 3.66 -30.84 -19.90
N LEU A 152 3.61 -29.82 -20.76
CA LEU A 152 2.37 -29.14 -21.11
C LEU A 152 1.40 -29.99 -21.93
N SER A 153 1.85 -31.10 -22.54
CA SER A 153 0.97 -31.95 -23.36
C SER A 153 -0.11 -32.65 -22.54
N THR A 154 0.11 -32.78 -21.23
CA THR A 154 -0.81 -33.39 -20.28
C THR A 154 -1.69 -32.38 -19.54
N ILE A 155 -1.45 -31.09 -19.73
CA ILE A 155 -2.19 -30.02 -19.06
C ILE A 155 -3.39 -29.61 -19.91
N GLY A 156 -4.56 -29.59 -19.28
CA GLY A 156 -5.82 -29.19 -19.92
C GLY A 156 -6.93 -30.18 -19.65
N ASN A 157 -8.03 -30.04 -20.38
CA ASN A 157 -9.13 -30.97 -20.27
C ASN A 157 -8.76 -32.29 -20.96
N TYR A 158 -8.94 -33.40 -20.26
CA TYR A 158 -8.78 -34.75 -20.81
C TYR A 158 -10.13 -35.48 -20.78
N ALA A 159 -10.29 -36.45 -21.68
CA ALA A 159 -11.49 -37.27 -21.75
C ALA A 159 -11.50 -38.28 -20.60
N ASP A 160 -12.59 -38.35 -19.86
CA ASP A 160 -12.76 -39.21 -18.69
C ASP A 160 -14.26 -39.55 -18.56
N PRO A 161 -14.63 -40.84 -18.33
CA PRO A 161 -16.03 -41.25 -18.21
C PRO A 161 -16.76 -40.61 -17.01
N ASP A 162 -16.04 -40.19 -15.98
CA ASP A 162 -16.58 -39.55 -14.78
C ASP A 162 -16.64 -38.02 -14.91
N ARG A 163 -16.10 -37.46 -16.00
CA ARG A 163 -16.17 -36.03 -16.32
C ARG A 163 -17.24 -35.81 -17.39
N ARG A 164 -17.92 -34.66 -17.30
CA ARG A 164 -18.83 -34.20 -18.37
C ARG A 164 -18.00 -34.14 -19.66
N THR A 165 -18.27 -35.06 -20.59
CA THR A 165 -17.37 -35.41 -21.68
C THR A 165 -16.97 -34.19 -22.53
N TRP A 166 -15.66 -34.11 -22.76
CA TRP A 166 -15.02 -33.33 -23.82
C TRP A 166 -14.80 -34.23 -25.05
N PRO A 167 -14.67 -33.67 -26.27
CA PRO A 167 -14.56 -32.25 -26.54
C PRO A 167 -15.90 -31.52 -26.66
N ARG A 168 -16.02 -30.35 -25.99
CA ARG A 168 -16.97 -29.32 -26.45
C ARG A 168 -16.38 -28.68 -27.70
N PRO A 169 -17.18 -28.28 -28.69
CA PRO A 169 -16.70 -27.40 -29.75
C PRO A 169 -16.04 -26.17 -29.11
N GLU A 170 -14.80 -25.84 -29.50
CA GLU A 170 -14.20 -24.57 -29.15
C GLU A 170 -15.06 -23.48 -29.77
N VAL A 171 -15.83 -22.80 -28.94
CA VAL A 171 -16.52 -21.57 -29.33
C VAL A 171 -15.51 -20.46 -29.09
N PRO A 172 -15.09 -19.69 -30.12
CA PRO A 172 -14.24 -18.54 -29.92
C PRO A 172 -14.91 -17.59 -28.93
N VAL A 173 -14.32 -17.45 -27.74
CA VAL A 173 -14.76 -16.47 -26.76
C VAL A 173 -13.95 -15.21 -27.05
N VAL A 174 -14.61 -14.17 -27.53
CA VAL A 174 -14.01 -12.84 -27.57
C VAL A 174 -13.85 -12.39 -26.11
N ARG A 175 -12.61 -12.18 -25.70
CA ARG A 175 -12.27 -11.49 -24.45
C ARG A 175 -11.61 -10.19 -24.85
N ASP A 176 -11.98 -9.10 -24.19
CA ASP A 176 -11.25 -7.85 -24.33
C ASP A 176 -9.78 -8.08 -23.93
N GLU A 177 -8.86 -7.40 -24.61
CA GLU A 177 -7.47 -7.37 -24.17
C GLU A 177 -7.43 -6.74 -22.78
N VAL A 178 -7.00 -7.52 -21.79
CA VAL A 178 -6.81 -7.04 -20.43
C VAL A 178 -5.33 -6.66 -20.28
N ASP A 179 -5.08 -5.44 -19.82
CA ASP A 179 -3.73 -5.01 -19.47
C ASP A 179 -3.30 -5.62 -18.13
N TYR A 180 -2.39 -6.59 -18.21
CA TYR A 180 -1.76 -7.24 -17.06
C TYR A 180 -0.39 -6.63 -16.73
N ALA A 181 -0.03 -5.47 -17.30
CA ALA A 181 1.08 -4.71 -16.78
C ALA A 181 0.80 -4.41 -15.29
N PRO A 182 1.80 -4.58 -14.40
CA PRO A 182 1.69 -4.12 -13.02
C PRO A 182 1.18 -2.68 -13.05
N THR A 183 0.16 -2.37 -12.26
CA THR A 183 -0.33 -1.00 -12.14
C THR A 183 0.83 -0.12 -11.72
N VAL A 184 1.36 0.67 -12.67
CA VAL A 184 2.43 1.66 -12.44
C VAL A 184 1.83 3.04 -12.21
N SER A 185 0.54 3.16 -11.91
CA SER A 185 0.01 4.49 -11.65
C SER A 185 0.47 4.87 -10.24
N PRO A 186 1.46 5.78 -10.06
CA PRO A 186 1.60 6.40 -8.77
C PRO A 186 0.23 6.97 -8.43
N ALA A 187 -0.18 6.82 -7.18
CA ALA A 187 -1.36 7.51 -6.71
C ALA A 187 -1.14 9.02 -6.95
N THR A 188 -1.77 9.53 -8.01
CA THR A 188 -1.59 10.91 -8.45
C THR A 188 -2.60 11.73 -7.70
N GLN A 189 -2.10 12.52 -6.76
CA GLN A 189 -2.91 13.49 -6.06
C GLN A 189 -2.93 14.80 -6.84
N PRO A 190 -4.09 15.48 -6.97
CA PRO A 190 -4.15 16.86 -7.45
C PRO A 190 -3.13 17.73 -6.71
N ALA A 191 -2.45 18.60 -7.45
CA ALA A 191 -1.42 19.48 -6.88
C ALA A 191 -1.98 20.49 -5.87
N LEU A 192 -3.27 20.84 -6.00
CA LEU A 192 -4.03 21.73 -5.13
C LEU A 192 -5.49 21.28 -5.08
N ARG A 193 -6.08 21.37 -3.90
CA ARG A 193 -7.52 21.34 -3.66
C ARG A 193 -7.92 22.63 -2.96
N ASP A 194 -8.70 23.44 -3.65
CA ASP A 194 -9.37 24.64 -3.12
C ASP A 194 -10.88 24.41 -2.89
N TYR A 195 -11.38 23.21 -3.21
CA TYR A 195 -12.76 22.75 -2.98
C TYR A 195 -13.88 23.51 -3.71
N GLU A 196 -13.56 24.51 -4.52
CA GLU A 196 -14.56 25.35 -5.19
C GLU A 196 -15.36 24.59 -6.28
N ASP A 197 -14.83 23.49 -6.79
CA ASP A 197 -15.49 22.62 -7.79
C ASP A 197 -16.24 21.43 -7.18
N TYR A 198 -16.34 21.38 -5.85
CA TYR A 198 -17.10 20.37 -5.12
C TYR A 198 -18.51 20.85 -4.81
N ALA A 199 -19.46 19.91 -4.72
CA ALA A 199 -20.76 20.18 -4.13
C ALA A 199 -20.67 20.16 -2.59
N VAL A 200 -21.49 20.97 -1.93
CA VAL A 200 -21.66 20.88 -0.46
C VAL A 200 -22.18 19.47 -0.10
N GLY A 201 -21.55 18.85 0.89
CA GLY A 201 -21.80 17.47 1.31
C GLY A 201 -21.09 16.41 0.48
N GLU A 202 -20.28 16.79 -0.51
CA GLU A 202 -19.49 15.84 -1.30
C GLU A 202 -18.26 15.36 -0.52
N PRO A 203 -17.92 14.06 -0.55
CA PRO A 203 -16.66 13.56 0.01
C PRO A 203 -15.47 13.89 -0.89
N GLU A 204 -14.28 13.86 -0.30
CA GLU A 204 -13.02 14.06 -1.02
C GLU A 204 -12.83 13.11 -2.21
N ARG A 205 -12.37 13.64 -3.36
CA ARG A 205 -12.09 12.85 -4.57
C ARG A 205 -10.63 12.37 -4.56
N GLY A 206 -10.41 11.18 -5.13
CA GLY A 206 -9.05 10.60 -5.23
C GLY A 206 -8.44 10.17 -3.89
N ALA A 207 -9.28 10.02 -2.86
CA ALA A 207 -8.91 9.58 -1.52
C ALA A 207 -9.90 8.53 -0.99
N HIS A 208 -9.51 7.81 0.07
CA HIS A 208 -10.41 6.93 0.80
C HIS A 208 -11.01 7.69 1.98
N VAL A 209 -12.32 7.91 1.93
CA VAL A 209 -13.07 8.61 2.98
C VAL A 209 -13.82 7.61 3.86
N GLY A 210 -13.61 7.69 5.16
CA GLY A 210 -14.31 6.87 6.15
C GLY A 210 -15.27 7.72 6.98
N ASN A 211 -16.52 7.81 6.54
CA ASN A 211 -17.60 8.45 7.29
C ASN A 211 -18.40 7.38 8.06
N LYS A 212 -18.93 7.74 9.22
CA LYS A 212 -19.80 6.87 10.01
C LYS A 212 -20.76 7.68 10.85
N ASP A 213 -22.05 7.37 10.76
CA ASP A 213 -23.10 8.01 11.55
C ASP A 213 -22.98 9.55 11.52
N ALA A 214 -22.83 10.21 12.68
CA ALA A 214 -22.64 11.66 12.78
C ALA A 214 -21.20 12.12 12.52
N GLY A 215 -20.25 11.19 12.39
CA GLY A 215 -18.84 11.44 12.11
C GLY A 215 -18.58 11.52 10.61
N THR A 216 -18.23 12.70 10.09
CA THR A 216 -18.11 12.93 8.64
C THR A 216 -16.91 13.79 8.26
N ALA A 217 -16.32 13.52 7.10
CA ALA A 217 -15.36 14.38 6.40
C ALA A 217 -15.92 14.74 5.02
N LEU A 218 -16.51 15.94 4.88
CA LEU A 218 -17.28 16.37 3.71
C LEU A 218 -17.03 17.85 3.40
N VAL A 219 -17.18 18.23 2.13
CA VAL A 219 -17.11 19.63 1.71
C VAL A 219 -18.30 20.43 2.28
N THR A 220 -18.05 21.67 2.70
CA THR A 220 -19.03 22.58 3.29
C THR A 220 -18.87 24.00 2.75
N ASP A 221 -19.92 24.81 2.88
CA ASP A 221 -19.94 26.26 2.63
C ASP A 221 -20.02 27.09 3.93
N GLU A 222 -19.85 26.45 5.10
CA GLU A 222 -19.93 27.13 6.41
C GLU A 222 -18.81 28.17 6.62
N THR A 223 -17.61 27.88 6.12
CA THR A 223 -16.42 28.72 6.22
C THR A 223 -15.37 28.23 5.24
N ALA A 224 -14.50 29.12 4.76
CA ALA A 224 -13.37 28.78 3.90
C ALA A 224 -12.21 29.74 4.16
N ALA A 225 -10.98 29.29 3.89
CA ALA A 225 -9.79 30.15 3.93
C ALA A 225 -9.73 31.02 2.68
N GLY A 226 -10.15 30.48 1.53
CA GLY A 226 -10.37 31.18 0.27
C GLY A 226 -11.68 30.73 -0.37
N GLY A 227 -12.21 31.50 -1.32
CA GLY A 227 -13.43 31.11 -2.02
C GLY A 227 -14.66 30.99 -1.10
N LYS A 228 -15.42 29.90 -1.24
CA LYS A 228 -16.67 29.63 -0.53
C LYS A 228 -16.71 28.27 0.13
N HIS A 229 -15.93 27.30 -0.35
CA HIS A 229 -15.98 25.92 0.10
C HIS A 229 -14.71 25.54 0.84
N SER A 230 -14.85 24.65 1.83
CA SER A 230 -13.71 23.97 2.45
C SER A 230 -14.10 22.55 2.85
N LEU A 231 -13.12 21.75 3.25
CA LEU A 231 -13.35 20.42 3.78
C LEU A 231 -13.58 20.47 5.28
N LYS A 232 -14.69 19.94 5.77
CA LYS A 232 -15.04 19.87 7.20
C LYS A 232 -14.94 18.45 7.73
N PHE A 233 -14.21 18.29 8.82
CA PHE A 233 -14.26 17.10 9.67
C PHE A 233 -15.20 17.37 10.85
N THR A 234 -16.14 16.45 11.08
CA THR A 234 -17.08 16.46 12.20
C THR A 234 -16.89 15.19 13.01
N ASP A 235 -16.51 15.35 14.27
CA ASP A 235 -16.34 14.26 15.23
C ASP A 235 -17.62 14.09 16.07
N ALA A 236 -17.82 12.89 16.64
CA ALA A 236 -18.97 12.58 17.47
C ALA A 236 -18.65 11.44 18.45
N ALA A 237 -19.44 11.36 19.52
CA ALA A 237 -19.37 10.22 20.43
C ALA A 237 -19.91 8.93 19.76
N GLY A 238 -19.34 7.77 20.11
CA GLY A 238 -19.90 6.47 19.73
C GLY A 238 -19.57 5.98 18.32
N LEU A 239 -18.59 6.57 17.63
CA LEU A 239 -18.18 6.14 16.28
C LEU A 239 -17.43 4.79 16.27
N GLY A 240 -17.04 4.27 17.42
CA GLY A 240 -16.41 2.96 17.57
C GLY A 240 -14.89 3.02 17.36
N GLN A 241 -14.43 3.01 16.11
CA GLN A 241 -12.98 3.15 15.85
C GLN A 241 -12.58 4.61 16.03
N ASN A 242 -11.54 4.85 16.84
CA ASN A 242 -11.08 6.19 17.23
C ASN A 242 -10.40 6.98 16.11
N PHE A 243 -10.37 6.45 14.88
CA PHE A 243 -9.85 7.15 13.70
C PHE A 243 -10.97 7.61 12.76
N LEU A 244 -12.24 7.46 13.15
CA LEU A 244 -13.38 7.93 12.36
C LEU A 244 -13.83 9.32 12.84
N PRO A 245 -14.17 10.24 11.91
CA PRO A 245 -13.97 10.14 10.47
C PRO A 245 -12.51 10.29 10.04
N TYR A 246 -12.17 9.73 8.85
CA TYR A 246 -10.86 9.91 8.22
C TYR A 246 -10.91 10.18 6.72
N ILE A 247 -9.81 10.72 6.20
CA ILE A 247 -9.48 10.73 4.78
C ILE A 247 -8.04 10.23 4.60
N THR A 248 -7.86 9.19 3.79
CA THR A 248 -6.55 8.67 3.39
C THR A 248 -6.28 9.03 1.93
N TYR A 249 -5.31 9.91 1.71
CA TYR A 249 -4.76 10.24 0.40
C TYR A 249 -3.68 9.21 0.04
N PRO A 250 -3.91 8.33 -0.94
CA PRO A 250 -2.86 7.43 -1.40
C PRO A 250 -1.73 8.22 -2.08
N PHE A 251 -0.49 7.85 -1.77
CA PHE A 251 0.75 8.35 -2.35
C PHE A 251 1.68 7.17 -2.63
N GLU A 252 2.61 7.31 -3.58
CA GLU A 252 3.66 6.29 -3.77
C GLU A 252 4.96 7.01 -4.11
N LEU A 253 5.61 7.59 -3.10
CA LEU A 253 6.90 8.27 -3.25
C LEU A 253 7.99 7.47 -2.53
N GLU A 254 8.95 6.94 -3.30
CA GLU A 254 10.08 6.17 -2.78
C GLU A 254 11.36 7.01 -2.61
N SER A 255 11.39 8.22 -3.18
CA SER A 255 12.52 9.16 -3.11
C SER A 255 12.05 10.59 -3.41
N GLY A 256 12.96 11.57 -3.29
CA GLY A 256 12.64 12.98 -3.51
C GLY A 256 12.28 13.69 -2.21
N ALA A 257 11.39 14.67 -2.29
CA ALA A 257 10.74 15.23 -1.13
C ALA A 257 9.27 15.47 -1.43
N LEU A 258 8.45 15.61 -0.40
CA LEU A 258 7.09 16.13 -0.54
C LEU A 258 6.97 17.42 0.25
N ARG A 259 6.49 18.47 -0.41
CA ARG A 259 5.96 19.67 0.22
C ARG A 259 4.45 19.59 0.28
N MET A 260 3.91 19.55 1.48
CA MET A 260 2.47 19.66 1.73
C MET A 260 2.19 21.00 2.37
N ALA A 261 1.21 21.74 1.86
CA ALA A 261 0.73 22.96 2.48
C ALA A 261 -0.80 22.92 2.57
N PHE A 262 -1.37 23.50 3.62
CA PHE A 262 -2.82 23.59 3.79
C PHE A 262 -3.15 24.66 4.82
N ASP A 263 -4.37 25.17 4.76
CA ASP A 263 -4.96 26.00 5.79
C ASP A 263 -5.82 25.15 6.72
N LEU A 264 -5.68 25.36 8.02
CA LEU A 264 -6.43 24.67 9.07
C LEU A 264 -7.22 25.69 9.87
N ARG A 265 -8.50 25.41 10.10
CA ARG A 265 -9.32 26.11 11.09
C ARG A 265 -9.70 25.12 12.18
N TRP A 266 -9.12 25.33 13.35
CA TRP A 266 -9.40 24.53 14.53
C TRP A 266 -10.52 25.18 15.35
N GLU A 267 -11.54 24.40 15.74
CA GLU A 267 -12.57 24.82 16.69
C GLU A 267 -12.37 24.13 18.05
N THR A 268 -12.91 24.73 19.10
CA THR A 268 -12.74 24.26 20.48
C THR A 268 -13.07 22.77 20.63
N GLY A 269 -12.17 22.03 21.28
CA GLY A 269 -12.35 20.61 21.54
C GLY A 269 -11.93 19.67 20.40
N ALA A 270 -11.60 20.18 19.21
CA ALA A 270 -11.26 19.32 18.08
C ALA A 270 -9.92 18.59 18.28
N LEU A 271 -9.96 17.26 18.19
CA LEU A 271 -8.79 16.40 18.23
C LEU A 271 -8.49 15.93 16.80
N MET A 272 -7.73 16.73 16.07
CA MET A 272 -7.22 16.40 14.74
C MET A 272 -5.97 15.53 14.87
N ALA A 273 -5.84 14.55 13.99
CA ALA A 273 -4.57 13.90 13.69
C ALA A 273 -4.28 13.90 12.19
N LEU A 274 -3.05 14.22 11.81
CA LEU A 274 -2.52 14.11 10.46
C LEU A 274 -1.30 13.18 10.50
N ASP A 275 -1.34 12.08 9.77
CA ASP A 275 -0.25 11.10 9.69
C ASP A 275 0.30 10.98 8.28
N TRP A 276 1.62 10.97 8.14
CA TRP A 276 2.31 10.44 6.96
C TRP A 276 2.80 9.02 7.26
N ARG A 277 2.48 8.07 6.37
CA ARG A 277 2.73 6.64 6.58
C ARG A 277 3.46 6.03 5.39
N ASP A 278 4.44 5.17 5.67
CA ASP A 278 5.19 4.41 4.66
C ASP A 278 4.52 3.07 4.29
N ASP A 279 3.48 2.69 5.03
CA ASP A 279 2.55 1.59 4.79
C ASP A 279 1.16 2.00 5.33
N PRO A 280 0.03 1.53 4.77
CA PRO A 280 -1.27 1.97 5.26
C PRO A 280 -1.62 1.42 6.66
N TYR A 281 -1.00 0.33 7.11
CA TYR A 281 -1.38 -0.40 8.34
C TYR A 281 -0.22 -0.61 9.32
N ASN A 282 0.95 -1.03 8.85
CA ASN A 282 2.12 -1.34 9.68
C ASN A 282 3.28 -0.41 9.31
N TYR A 283 3.20 0.83 9.78
CA TYR A 283 4.05 1.90 9.29
C TYR A 283 5.06 2.41 10.30
N ASN A 284 6.16 2.93 9.76
CA ASN A 284 6.95 3.94 10.43
C ASN A 284 6.23 5.29 10.29
N MET A 285 6.06 6.00 11.40
CA MET A 285 5.39 7.30 11.38
C MET A 285 6.35 8.39 10.90
N GLY A 286 6.00 9.03 9.78
CA GLY A 286 6.67 10.20 9.23
C GLY A 286 6.26 11.49 9.95
N PRO A 287 6.14 12.62 9.23
CA PRO A 287 5.48 13.80 9.76
C PRO A 287 4.11 13.46 10.37
N ASN A 288 3.90 13.91 11.60
CA ASN A 288 2.64 13.76 12.32
C ASN A 288 2.27 15.09 12.97
N LEU A 289 1.03 15.54 12.81
CA LEU A 289 0.49 16.69 13.53
C LEU A 289 -0.76 16.28 14.33
N THR A 290 -0.86 16.75 15.57
CA THR A 290 -2.04 16.52 16.41
C THR A 290 -2.49 17.78 17.14
N THR A 291 -3.78 17.91 17.41
CA THR A 291 -4.32 18.99 18.26
C THR A 291 -4.88 18.44 19.57
N SER A 292 -4.75 19.22 20.65
CA SER A 292 -5.46 18.99 21.90
C SER A 292 -6.76 19.77 21.98
N ALA A 293 -7.62 19.42 22.95
CA ALA A 293 -8.92 20.07 23.15
C ALA A 293 -8.81 21.57 23.52
N ASP A 294 -7.68 22.00 24.07
CA ASP A 294 -7.34 23.40 24.39
C ASP A 294 -6.51 24.09 23.28
N GLY A 295 -6.37 23.45 22.11
CA GLY A 295 -5.84 24.07 20.90
C GLY A 295 -4.33 23.99 20.72
N TRP A 296 -3.60 23.18 21.50
CA TRP A 296 -2.17 22.99 21.23
C TRP A 296 -1.95 22.11 20.02
N LEU A 297 -1.29 22.65 19.00
CA LEU A 297 -0.72 21.87 17.91
C LEU A 297 0.60 21.25 18.37
N SER A 298 0.72 19.94 18.18
CA SER A 298 1.96 19.20 18.39
C SER A 298 2.42 18.58 17.08
N ALA A 299 3.74 18.54 16.87
CA ALA A 299 4.36 17.86 15.74
C ALA A 299 5.23 16.71 16.27
N ASN A 300 4.91 15.48 15.87
CA ASN A 300 5.50 14.23 16.37
C ASN A 300 5.62 14.21 17.91
N GLY A 301 4.56 14.63 18.60
CA GLY A 301 4.47 14.64 20.07
C GLY A 301 5.13 15.84 20.76
N LYS A 302 5.85 16.71 20.04
CA LYS A 302 6.40 17.95 20.60
C LYS A 302 5.40 19.10 20.40
N ARG A 303 5.05 19.81 21.47
CA ARG A 303 4.21 21.01 21.40
C ARG A 303 4.89 22.10 20.57
N MET A 304 4.12 22.71 19.66
CA MET A 304 4.56 23.79 18.78
C MET A 304 3.93 25.11 19.20
N LEU A 305 2.72 25.39 18.71
CA LEU A 305 1.98 26.62 18.95
C LEU A 305 0.54 26.29 19.37
N GLN A 306 -0.07 27.22 20.09
CA GLN A 306 -1.49 27.16 20.36
C GLN A 306 -2.25 27.82 19.20
N LEU A 307 -3.23 27.10 18.67
CA LEU A 307 -4.05 27.55 17.56
C LEU A 307 -5.14 28.50 18.06
N PRO A 308 -5.34 29.66 17.41
CA PRO A 308 -6.47 30.53 17.71
C PRO A 308 -7.78 29.85 17.32
N VAL A 309 -8.71 29.75 18.27
CA VAL A 309 -10.06 29.22 18.04
C VAL A 309 -10.71 29.94 16.87
N GLY A 310 -11.23 29.19 15.92
CA GLY A 310 -12.04 29.75 14.86
C GLY A 310 -11.31 30.79 14.02
N ARG A 311 -10.02 30.56 13.75
CA ARG A 311 -9.22 31.34 12.81
C ARG A 311 -8.40 30.40 11.94
N TRP A 312 -8.25 30.74 10.66
CA TRP A 312 -7.44 29.99 9.72
C TRP A 312 -5.95 30.19 9.99
N VAL A 313 -5.21 29.09 10.09
CA VAL A 313 -3.75 29.07 10.20
C VAL A 313 -3.18 28.35 8.99
N HIS A 314 -2.05 28.81 8.48
CA HIS A 314 -1.38 28.15 7.37
C HIS A 314 -0.29 27.21 7.89
N LEU A 315 -0.22 26.00 7.35
CA LEU A 315 0.80 25.00 7.67
C LEU A 315 1.51 24.56 6.40
N GLU A 316 2.83 24.38 6.49
CA GLU A 316 3.64 23.75 5.45
C GLU A 316 4.58 22.70 6.06
N ILE A 317 4.61 21.51 5.50
CA ILE A 317 5.52 20.41 5.84
C ILE A 317 6.41 20.13 4.63
N LEU A 318 7.72 20.07 4.84
CA LEU A 318 8.70 19.60 3.86
C LEU A 318 9.46 18.40 4.43
N CYS A 319 9.31 17.24 3.80
CA CYS A 319 9.99 16.01 4.24
C CYS A 319 10.72 15.35 3.07
N ALA A 320 12.01 15.10 3.28
CA ALA A 320 12.87 14.37 2.35
C ALA A 320 12.66 12.86 2.49
N LEU A 321 12.67 12.16 1.36
CA LEU A 321 12.42 10.73 1.21
C LEU A 321 13.60 10.03 0.50
N GLY A 322 13.63 8.71 0.58
CA GLY A 322 14.63 7.84 -0.03
C GLY A 322 16.03 8.08 0.57
N PRO A 323 17.09 8.06 -0.26
CA PRO A 323 18.47 8.21 0.22
C PRO A 323 18.77 9.50 0.99
N GLN A 324 17.97 10.56 0.82
CA GLN A 324 18.12 11.82 1.57
C GLN A 324 17.22 11.92 2.80
N ALA A 325 16.43 10.89 3.12
CA ALA A 325 15.63 10.87 4.34
C ALA A 325 16.55 10.88 5.56
N THR A 326 16.25 11.75 6.53
CA THR A 326 17.06 11.93 7.75
C THR A 326 16.32 11.54 9.02
N GLY A 327 15.08 11.03 8.91
CA GLY A 327 14.19 10.88 10.05
C GLY A 327 13.75 12.22 10.63
N LYS A 328 13.77 13.29 9.82
CA LYS A 328 13.38 14.64 10.21
C LYS A 328 12.65 15.34 9.06
N TYR A 329 11.93 16.40 9.39
CA TYR A 329 11.25 17.28 8.44
C TYR A 329 11.21 18.72 8.96
N ASP A 330 10.91 19.66 8.06
CA ASP A 330 10.69 21.06 8.42
C ASP A 330 9.19 21.36 8.45
N LEU A 331 8.75 22.11 9.46
CA LEU A 331 7.38 22.56 9.63
C LEU A 331 7.35 24.09 9.68
N THR A 332 6.55 24.72 8.85
CA THR A 332 6.27 26.15 8.92
C THR A 332 4.83 26.37 9.36
N LEU A 333 4.62 27.24 10.34
CA LEU A 333 3.29 27.62 10.86
C LEU A 333 3.12 29.13 10.74
N LYS A 334 2.02 29.59 10.17
CA LYS A 334 1.65 31.01 10.13
C LYS A 334 0.28 31.20 10.76
N LEU A 335 0.28 31.81 11.94
CA LEU A 335 -0.95 32.27 12.59
C LEU A 335 -1.50 33.51 11.87
N PRO A 336 -2.82 33.80 11.98
CA PRO A 336 -3.37 35.04 11.47
C PRO A 336 -2.60 36.25 12.00
N ASP A 337 -2.35 37.21 11.12
CA ASP A 337 -1.75 38.49 11.49
C ASP A 337 -0.34 38.39 12.11
N ALA A 338 0.33 37.24 11.93
CA ALA A 338 1.68 36.98 12.43
C ALA A 338 2.65 36.56 11.31
N GLU A 339 3.94 36.77 11.56
CA GLU A 339 5.00 36.25 10.70
C GLU A 339 5.09 34.72 10.78
N PRO A 340 5.46 34.02 9.69
CA PRO A 340 5.67 32.58 9.70
C PRO A 340 6.75 32.16 10.71
N GLN A 341 6.46 31.10 11.46
CA GLN A 341 7.39 30.46 12.38
C GLN A 341 7.87 29.14 11.76
N VAL A 342 9.18 29.00 11.61
CA VAL A 342 9.81 27.82 10.99
C VAL A 342 10.45 26.95 12.07
N PHE A 343 9.99 25.71 12.16
CA PHE A 343 10.50 24.66 13.01
C PHE A 343 11.29 23.69 12.14
N LYS A 344 12.63 23.84 12.14
CA LYS A 344 13.51 22.96 11.36
C LYS A 344 13.80 21.67 12.11
N GLU A 345 14.11 20.62 11.33
CA GLU A 345 14.64 19.36 11.84
C GLU A 345 13.75 18.69 12.91
N VAL A 346 12.42 18.80 12.76
CA VAL A 346 11.45 18.11 13.60
C VAL A 346 11.62 16.60 13.41
N ALA A 347 11.88 15.87 14.48
CA ALA A 347 12.13 14.44 14.41
C ALA A 347 10.85 13.64 14.08
N CYS A 348 10.96 12.69 13.16
CA CYS A 348 9.99 11.63 12.93
C CYS A 348 10.69 10.25 13.06
N SER A 349 10.07 9.15 12.61
CA SER A 349 10.74 7.86 12.64
C SER A 349 12.01 7.88 11.79
N PRO A 350 13.17 7.44 12.31
CA PRO A 350 14.40 7.35 11.52
C PRO A 350 14.34 6.30 10.41
N LYS A 351 13.29 5.47 10.38
CA LYS A 351 13.03 4.47 9.35
C LYS A 351 12.02 4.93 8.30
N PHE A 352 11.46 6.14 8.45
CA PHE A 352 10.53 6.69 7.49
C PHE A 352 11.29 7.25 6.28
N GLU A 353 11.35 6.47 5.21
CA GLU A 353 12.07 6.83 3.98
C GLU A 353 11.17 6.86 2.75
N THR A 354 9.96 6.31 2.82
CA THR A 354 9.03 6.28 1.69
C THR A 354 7.66 6.73 2.16
N LEU A 355 6.85 7.30 1.27
CA LEU A 355 5.49 7.73 1.58
C LEU A 355 4.49 6.89 0.79
N ASN A 356 3.61 6.20 1.51
CA ASN A 356 2.49 5.44 0.96
C ASN A 356 1.16 6.18 1.10
N CYS A 357 0.94 6.92 2.19
CA CYS A 357 -0.28 7.69 2.32
C CYS A 357 -0.16 8.83 3.34
N ILE A 358 -1.06 9.79 3.17
CA ILE A 358 -1.31 10.86 4.13
C ILE A 358 -2.72 10.68 4.66
N VAL A 359 -2.91 10.73 5.98
CA VAL A 359 -4.19 10.45 6.62
C VAL A 359 -4.58 11.60 7.53
N PHE A 360 -5.72 12.25 7.26
CA PHE A 360 -6.38 13.13 8.21
C PHE A 360 -7.45 12.35 8.97
N MET A 361 -7.54 12.58 10.27
CA MET A 361 -8.52 11.93 11.16
C MET A 361 -9.05 12.95 12.17
N ALA A 362 -10.31 12.78 12.56
CA ALA A 362 -10.76 13.25 13.87
C ALA A 362 -10.68 12.07 14.84
N VAL A 363 -10.00 12.27 15.98
CA VAL A 363 -9.62 11.19 16.91
C VAL A 363 -10.18 11.37 18.31
N GLY A 364 -11.20 12.21 18.46
CA GLY A 364 -11.88 12.42 19.72
C GLY A 364 -13.04 11.44 19.94
N GLU A 365 -13.73 11.67 21.06
CA GLU A 365 -14.95 10.93 21.43
C GLU A 365 -16.08 11.91 21.82
N ALA A 366 -15.99 13.16 21.35
CA ALA A 366 -16.91 14.23 21.66
C ALA A 366 -17.20 15.07 20.42
N PRO A 367 -18.39 15.70 20.32
CA PRO A 367 -18.70 16.59 19.21
C PRO A 367 -17.70 17.74 19.10
N ALA A 368 -16.98 17.78 17.99
CA ALA A 368 -16.05 18.85 17.65
C ALA A 368 -15.83 18.88 16.13
N VAL A 369 -15.34 20.00 15.61
CA VAL A 369 -15.10 20.17 14.17
C VAL A 369 -13.77 20.84 13.90
N PHE A 370 -13.18 20.53 12.75
CA PHE A 370 -12.10 21.32 12.19
C PHE A 370 -12.24 21.36 10.67
N TYR A 371 -11.63 22.36 10.04
CA TYR A 371 -11.74 22.57 8.59
C TYR A 371 -10.36 22.63 7.96
N VAL A 372 -10.26 22.12 6.74
CA VAL A 372 -9.06 22.12 5.92
C VAL A 372 -9.37 22.79 4.59
N ASP A 373 -8.49 23.68 4.15
CA ASP A 373 -8.61 24.37 2.87
C ASP A 373 -7.24 24.48 2.17
N HIS A 374 -7.23 24.79 0.87
CA HIS A 374 -6.03 24.95 0.03
C HIS A 374 -4.99 23.83 0.21
N LEU A 375 -5.43 22.57 0.23
CA LEU A 375 -4.54 21.42 0.39
C LEU A 375 -3.69 21.24 -0.87
N ALA A 376 -2.44 21.68 -0.77
CA ALA A 376 -1.42 21.56 -1.81
C ALA A 376 -0.47 20.40 -1.51
N LEU A 377 -0.21 19.58 -2.52
CA LEU A 377 0.67 18.43 -2.44
C LEU A 377 1.64 18.46 -3.61
N ARG A 378 2.91 18.75 -3.34
CA ARG A 378 3.92 19.04 -4.37
C ARG A 378 5.14 18.16 -4.18
N PRO A 379 5.25 17.06 -4.95
CA PRO A 379 6.49 16.28 -4.99
C PRO A 379 7.63 17.14 -5.55
N GLU A 380 8.78 17.11 -4.90
CA GLU A 380 10.03 17.72 -5.36
C GLU A 380 10.97 16.60 -5.80
N ALA A 381 11.54 16.72 -7.00
CA ALA A 381 12.44 15.71 -7.54
C ALA A 381 13.67 15.53 -6.64
N ALA A 382 14.21 14.31 -6.57
CA ALA A 382 15.48 14.08 -5.90
C ALA A 382 16.57 14.93 -6.58
N GLU A 383 17.34 15.70 -5.80
CA GLU A 383 18.56 16.31 -6.32
C GLU A 383 19.50 15.18 -6.73
N ASN A 384 19.79 15.06 -8.04
CA ASN A 384 20.87 14.19 -8.52
C ASN A 384 22.18 14.74 -7.96
N LYS A 385 22.71 14.13 -6.90
CA LYS A 385 24.07 14.38 -6.41
C LYS A 385 25.06 13.43 -7.05
#